data_AF-A0A972CD07-F1
#
_entry.id   AF-A0A972CD07-F1
#
_cell.length_a   1.000
_cell.length_b   1.000
_cell.length_c   1.000
_cell.angle_alpha   90.00
_cell.angle_beta   90.00
_cell.angle_gamma   90.00
#
_symmetry.space_group_name_H-M   'P 1'
#
loop_
_entity.id
_entity.type
_entity.pdbx_description
1 polymer ?
#
loop_
_entity_poly.entity_id
_entity_poly.type
_entity_poly.pdbx_seq_one_letter_code
_entity_poly.pdbx_strand_id
1 'polypeptide(L)'
;MKGEYRRRYAFKLGIRLFASAAAGVAVAASALWYGSSEIVSVATGALAFALVLFALRVPSLLAPGWDGVVTSKTVRYVTLRYKNNVPEYQLVVTDPRGREHRDVFLDKEDNRKLNRIEYYDHGERVRRHRGFKYFEKFDKSGKLSVICIDCGTLNPRQRERCINCSLTLLRENIEA
;
A
#
# COMPACT_ATOMS: atom_id res chain seq x y z
N MET A 1 -9.89 10.95 5.30
CA MET A 1 -8.84 10.05 5.86
C MET A 1 -7.47 10.50 5.35
N LYS A 2 -6.78 11.42 6.06
CA LYS A 2 -5.43 11.88 5.69
C LYS A 2 -4.37 10.93 6.27
N GLY A 3 -3.41 10.43 5.49
CA GLY A 3 -2.21 9.75 5.99
C GLY A 3 -2.41 8.46 6.82
N GLU A 4 -3.65 7.98 6.95
CA GLU A 4 -3.99 6.87 7.84
C GLU A 4 -3.39 5.55 7.36
N TYR A 5 -3.37 5.33 6.04
CA TYR A 5 -2.74 4.15 5.47
C TYR A 5 -1.24 4.13 5.72
N ARG A 6 -0.54 5.23 5.41
CA ARG A 6 0.91 5.35 5.63
C ARG A 6 1.27 5.18 7.10
N ARG A 7 0.51 5.78 8.02
CA ARG A 7 0.71 5.62 9.47
C ARG A 7 0.49 4.18 9.92
N ARG A 8 -0.58 3.53 9.46
CA ARG A 8 -0.84 2.10 9.75
C ARG A 8 0.25 1.20 9.17
N TYR A 9 0.75 1.50 7.98
CA TYR A 9 1.85 0.76 7.36
C TYR A 9 3.15 0.92 8.17
N ALA A 10 3.53 2.15 8.53
CA ALA A 10 4.73 2.42 9.33
C ALA A 10 4.65 1.76 10.71
N PHE A 11 3.47 1.81 11.35
CA PHE A 11 3.22 1.15 12.63
C PHE A 11 3.36 -0.38 12.53
N LYS A 12 2.77 -1.00 11.50
CA LYS A 12 2.92 -2.44 11.25
C LYS A 12 4.37 -2.85 10.99
N LEU A 13 5.12 -2.04 10.22
CA LEU A 13 6.53 -2.29 9.96
C LEU A 13 7.35 -2.17 11.26
N GLY A 14 7.12 -1.12 12.04
CA GLY A 14 7.79 -0.88 13.32
C GLY A 14 7.58 -2.01 14.32
N ILE A 15 6.33 -2.44 14.53
CA ILE A 15 6.02 -3.57 15.43
C ILE A 15 6.75 -4.84 15.02
N ARG A 16 6.75 -5.18 13.73
CA ARG A 16 7.37 -6.42 13.26
C ARG A 16 8.89 -6.39 13.35
N LEU A 17 9.51 -5.24 13.06
CA LEU A 17 10.95 -5.04 13.25
C LEU A 17 11.32 -5.17 14.73
N PHE A 18 10.55 -4.52 15.61
CA PHE A 18 10.76 -4.61 17.06
C PHE A 18 10.62 -6.06 17.55
N ALA A 19 9.56 -6.76 17.17
CA ALA A 19 9.34 -8.16 17.56
C ALA A 19 10.47 -9.08 17.07
N SER A 20 10.95 -8.87 15.84
CA SER A 20 12.07 -9.65 15.30
C SER A 20 13.36 -9.39 16.07
N ALA A 21 13.68 -8.11 16.33
CA ALA A 21 14.86 -7.72 17.10
C ALA A 21 14.80 -8.27 18.54
N ALA A 22 13.66 -8.14 19.20
CA ALA A 22 13.44 -8.66 20.55
C ALA A 22 13.65 -10.19 20.62
N ALA A 23 13.16 -10.94 19.63
CA ALA A 23 13.38 -12.38 19.56
C ALA A 23 14.86 -12.74 19.38
N GLY A 24 15.59 -12.04 18.50
CA GLY A 24 17.03 -12.27 18.31
C GLY A 24 17.84 -11.97 19.57
N VAL A 25 17.56 -10.84 20.23
CA VAL A 25 18.21 -10.45 21.49
C VAL A 25 17.91 -11.44 22.60
N ALA A 26 16.65 -11.89 22.74
CA ALA A 26 16.26 -12.87 23.74
C ALA A 26 17.02 -14.19 23.56
N VAL A 27 17.11 -14.71 22.32
CA VAL A 27 17.83 -15.96 22.02
C VAL A 27 19.33 -15.81 22.30
N ALA A 28 19.96 -14.70 21.89
CA ALA A 28 21.37 -14.44 22.19
C ALA A 28 21.64 -14.36 23.70
N ALA A 29 20.80 -13.63 24.43
CA ALA A 29 20.92 -13.48 25.88
C ALA A 29 20.74 -14.83 26.60
N SER A 30 19.78 -15.65 26.17
CA SER A 30 19.60 -17.01 26.69
C SER A 30 20.82 -17.89 26.40
N ALA A 31 21.39 -17.85 25.19
CA ALA A 31 22.57 -18.63 24.85
C ALA A 31 23.78 -18.26 25.74
N LEU A 32 23.99 -16.97 26.00
CA LEU A 32 25.01 -16.48 26.94
C LEU A 32 24.73 -16.98 28.36
N TRP A 33 23.48 -16.91 28.82
CA TRP A 33 23.07 -17.36 30.16
C TRP A 33 23.37 -18.86 30.38
N TYR A 34 23.21 -19.68 29.35
CA TYR A 34 23.52 -21.12 29.40
C TYR A 34 25.02 -21.42 29.17
N GLY A 35 25.89 -20.40 29.12
CA GLY A 35 27.35 -20.58 29.05
C GLY A 35 27.87 -20.87 27.65
N SER A 36 27.12 -20.57 26.59
CA SER A 36 27.65 -20.61 25.22
C SER A 36 28.69 -19.50 25.02
N SER A 37 29.66 -19.72 24.12
CA SER A 37 30.61 -18.66 23.77
C SER A 37 29.91 -17.44 23.15
N GLU A 38 30.56 -16.28 23.21
CA GLU A 38 30.02 -15.02 22.67
C GLU A 38 29.67 -15.16 21.18
N ILE A 39 30.56 -15.79 20.39
CA ILE A 39 30.37 -15.99 18.96
C ILE A 39 29.13 -16.86 18.69
N VAL A 40 28.97 -17.95 19.43
CA VAL A 40 27.82 -18.87 19.28
C VAL A 40 26.51 -18.16 19.65
N SER A 41 26.53 -17.36 20.71
CA SER A 41 25.35 -16.61 21.17
C SER A 41 24.92 -15.54 20.16
N VAL A 42 25.88 -14.79 19.61
CA VAL A 42 25.60 -13.81 18.54
C VAL A 42 25.07 -14.50 17.28
N ALA A 43 25.68 -15.62 16.87
CA ALA A 43 25.26 -16.35 15.68
C ALA A 43 23.83 -16.89 15.80
N THR A 44 23.49 -17.50 16.94
CA THR A 44 22.14 -18.02 17.21
C THR A 44 21.08 -16.92 17.32
N GLY A 45 21.40 -15.79 17.96
CA GLY A 45 20.53 -14.62 18.00
C GLY A 45 20.30 -13.99 16.62
N ALA A 46 21.35 -13.87 15.81
CA ALA A 46 21.24 -13.36 14.44
C ALA A 46 20.37 -14.29 13.56
N LEU A 47 20.53 -15.61 13.71
CA LEU A 47 19.69 -16.58 13.02
C LEU A 47 18.22 -16.46 13.46
N ALA A 48 17.95 -16.38 14.75
CA ALA A 48 16.60 -16.20 15.28
C ALA A 48 15.96 -14.88 14.79
N PHE A 49 16.70 -13.78 14.79
CA PHE A 49 16.28 -12.50 14.20
C PHE A 49 15.88 -12.67 12.74
N ALA A 50 16.74 -13.30 11.92
CA ALA A 50 16.46 -13.53 10.50
C ALA A 50 15.21 -14.39 10.29
N LEU A 51 15.07 -15.51 11.01
CA LEU A 51 13.91 -16.39 10.90
C LEU A 51 12.61 -15.67 11.27
N VAL A 52 12.60 -14.89 12.36
CA VAL A 52 11.42 -14.13 12.78
C VAL A 52 11.11 -12.99 11.81
N LEU A 53 12.13 -12.30 11.27
CA LEU A 53 11.93 -11.30 10.21
C LEU A 53 11.19 -11.88 9.00
N PHE A 54 11.61 -13.07 8.54
CA PHE A 54 10.98 -13.77 7.42
C PHE A 54 9.57 -14.27 7.78
N ALA A 55 9.40 -14.87 8.96
CA ALA A 55 8.11 -15.36 9.45
C ALA A 55 7.06 -14.23 9.56
N LEU A 56 7.46 -13.05 10.06
CA LEU A 56 6.61 -11.87 10.17
C LEU A 56 6.43 -11.12 8.85
N ARG A 57 6.99 -11.63 7.74
CA ARG A 57 6.96 -11.02 6.41
C ARG A 57 7.38 -9.55 6.43
N VAL A 58 8.45 -9.23 7.15
CA VAL A 58 9.06 -7.89 7.10
C VAL A 58 9.63 -7.58 5.70
N PRO A 59 10.29 -8.52 4.99
CA PRO A 59 10.81 -8.26 3.65
C PRO A 59 9.72 -7.82 2.66
N SER A 60 8.50 -8.37 2.75
CA SER A 60 7.41 -7.97 1.85
C SER A 60 6.88 -6.57 2.13
N LEU A 61 7.00 -6.08 3.38
CA LEU A 61 6.73 -4.68 3.68
C LEU A 61 7.82 -3.79 3.11
N LEU A 62 9.09 -4.17 3.24
CA LEU A 62 10.23 -3.38 2.74
C LEU A 62 10.39 -3.42 1.22
N ALA A 63 9.76 -4.39 0.54
CA ALA A 63 9.82 -4.57 -0.90
C ALA A 63 9.54 -3.27 -1.66
N PRO A 64 10.23 -3.04 -2.79
CA PRO A 64 9.97 -1.89 -3.62
C PRO A 64 8.54 -1.90 -4.13
N GLY A 65 8.11 -0.75 -4.65
CA GLY A 65 6.90 -0.69 -5.45
C GLY A 65 6.95 -1.65 -6.64
N TRP A 66 5.78 -1.96 -7.19
CA TRP A 66 5.64 -2.84 -8.34
C TRP A 66 4.76 -2.18 -9.40
N ASP A 67 5.06 -2.47 -10.66
CA ASP A 67 4.29 -2.00 -11.80
C ASP A 67 3.23 -3.04 -12.17
N GLY A 68 2.12 -2.63 -12.77
CA GLY A 68 1.07 -3.53 -13.21
C GLY A 68 0.16 -2.90 -14.25
N VAL A 69 -0.86 -3.65 -14.65
CA VAL A 69 -1.86 -3.22 -15.64
C VAL A 69 -3.25 -3.35 -15.04
N VAL A 70 -4.10 -2.35 -15.28
CA VAL A 70 -5.52 -2.42 -14.90
C VAL A 70 -6.22 -3.45 -15.78
N THR A 71 -6.62 -4.57 -15.21
CA THR A 71 -7.24 -5.69 -15.94
C THR A 71 -8.74 -5.76 -15.76
N SER A 72 -9.28 -5.15 -14.71
CA SER A 72 -10.73 -5.09 -14.53
C SER A 72 -11.15 -3.93 -13.65
N LYS A 73 -12.32 -3.38 -13.97
CA LYS A 73 -13.02 -2.37 -13.17
C LYS A 73 -14.48 -2.76 -13.16
N THR A 74 -14.99 -3.11 -11.98
CA THR A 74 -16.38 -3.53 -11.82
C THR A 74 -17.08 -2.69 -10.76
N VAL A 75 -18.38 -2.54 -10.94
CA VAL A 75 -19.28 -1.89 -9.98
C VAL A 75 -20.35 -2.90 -9.62
N ARG A 76 -20.52 -3.18 -8.33
CA ARG A 76 -21.61 -4.00 -7.81
C ARG A 76 -22.35 -3.21 -6.75
N TYR A 77 -23.66 -3.42 -6.63
CA TYR A 77 -24.45 -2.76 -5.59
C TYR A 77 -24.60 -3.71 -4.40
N VAL A 78 -24.33 -3.21 -3.20
CA VAL A 78 -24.42 -3.98 -1.95
C VAL A 78 -25.37 -3.33 -0.97
N THR A 79 -25.98 -4.15 -0.12
CA THR A 79 -26.84 -3.67 0.97
C THR A 79 -26.05 -3.60 2.27
N LEU A 80 -26.02 -2.42 2.89
CA LEU A 80 -25.47 -2.19 4.23
C LEU A 80 -26.61 -2.15 5.26
N ARG A 81 -26.27 -2.38 6.54
CA ARG A 81 -27.24 -2.36 7.66
C ARG A 81 -28.15 -1.12 7.72
N TYR A 82 -27.68 0.02 7.20
CA TYR A 82 -28.36 1.32 7.26
C TYR A 82 -28.67 1.92 5.88
N LYS A 83 -28.30 1.25 4.78
CA LYS A 83 -28.47 1.78 3.41
C LYS A 83 -28.49 0.65 2.39
N ASN A 84 -29.54 0.61 1.56
CA ASN A 84 -29.64 -0.31 0.43
C ASN A 84 -28.95 0.27 -0.80
N ASN A 85 -28.56 -0.59 -1.75
CA ASN A 85 -28.02 -0.20 -3.06
C ASN A 85 -26.81 0.74 -2.98
N VAL A 86 -25.84 0.42 -2.14
CA VAL A 86 -24.58 1.17 -2.06
C VAL A 86 -23.63 0.68 -3.15
N PRO A 87 -23.14 1.55 -4.05
CA PRO A 87 -22.18 1.14 -5.07
C PRO A 87 -20.84 0.76 -4.43
N GLU A 88 -20.42 -0.46 -4.71
CA GLU A 88 -19.12 -1.01 -4.39
C GLU A 88 -18.30 -1.14 -5.67
N TYR A 89 -17.18 -0.43 -5.68
CA TYR A 89 -16.25 -0.41 -6.78
C TYR A 89 -15.10 -1.36 -6.50
N GLN A 90 -14.73 -2.13 -7.51
CA GLN A 90 -13.59 -3.01 -7.48
C GLN A 90 -12.67 -2.69 -8.65
N LEU A 91 -11.42 -2.34 -8.33
CA LEU A 91 -10.32 -2.21 -9.29
C LEU A 91 -9.43 -3.44 -9.17
N VAL A 92 -9.12 -4.10 -10.28
CA VAL A 92 -8.16 -5.21 -10.36
C VAL A 92 -6.95 -4.75 -11.17
N VAL A 93 -5.78 -4.89 -10.56
CA VAL A 93 -4.48 -4.64 -11.20
C VAL A 93 -3.69 -5.94 -11.17
N THR A 94 -3.20 -6.36 -12.33
CA THR A 94 -2.37 -7.55 -12.47
C THR A 94 -0.90 -7.15 -12.54
N ASP A 95 -0.06 -7.77 -11.72
CA ASP A 95 1.38 -7.56 -11.72
C ASP A 95 2.07 -8.36 -12.86
N PRO A 96 3.36 -8.08 -13.19
CA PRO A 96 4.12 -8.81 -14.21
C PRO A 96 4.26 -10.31 -13.95
N ARG A 97 3.96 -10.77 -12.73
CA ARG A 97 3.99 -12.19 -12.35
C ARG A 97 2.61 -12.84 -12.47
N GLY A 98 1.62 -12.12 -13.01
CA GLY A 98 0.24 -12.60 -13.16
C GLY A 98 -0.59 -12.56 -11.87
N ARG A 99 -0.10 -11.95 -10.79
CA ARG A 99 -0.86 -11.86 -9.52
C ARG A 99 -1.84 -10.71 -9.57
N GLU A 100 -3.09 -11.00 -9.20
CA GLU A 100 -4.14 -9.99 -9.11
C GLU A 100 -4.15 -9.27 -7.77
N HIS A 101 -4.21 -7.95 -7.82
CA HIS A 101 -4.34 -7.07 -6.67
C HIS A 101 -5.66 -6.29 -6.77
N ARG A 102 -6.57 -6.52 -5.82
CA ARG A 102 -7.90 -5.89 -5.78
C ARG A 102 -7.91 -4.70 -4.82
N ASP A 103 -8.34 -3.52 -5.28
CA ASP A 103 -8.78 -2.41 -4.42
C ASP A 103 -10.30 -2.33 -4.47
N VAL A 104 -10.94 -2.66 -3.34
CA VAL A 104 -12.40 -2.66 -3.18
C VAL A 104 -12.81 -1.54 -2.25
N PHE A 105 -13.82 -0.77 -2.63
CA PHE A 105 -14.33 0.28 -1.78
C PHE A 105 -15.78 0.66 -2.06
N LEU A 106 -16.43 1.18 -1.04
CA LEU A 106 -17.82 1.63 -1.07
C LEU A 106 -17.87 3.15 -1.28
N ASP A 107 -18.72 3.61 -2.19
CA ASP A 107 -19.16 4.99 -2.20
C ASP A 107 -20.49 5.10 -1.42
N LYS A 108 -20.36 5.40 -0.13
CA LYS A 108 -21.50 5.51 0.77
C LYS A 108 -22.34 6.76 0.52
N GLU A 109 -21.73 7.80 -0.05
CA GLU A 109 -22.41 9.06 -0.28
C GLU A 109 -23.24 8.99 -1.56
N ASP A 110 -22.74 8.29 -2.59
CA ASP A 110 -23.38 8.15 -3.91
C ASP A 110 -23.87 9.51 -4.45
N ASN A 111 -23.02 10.52 -4.29
CA ASN A 111 -23.35 11.92 -4.56
C ASN A 111 -23.09 12.30 -6.04
N ARG A 112 -22.97 11.31 -6.93
CA ARG A 112 -22.63 11.46 -8.35
C ARG A 112 -21.34 12.27 -8.62
N LYS A 113 -20.46 12.41 -7.63
CA LYS A 113 -19.14 13.02 -7.86
C LYS A 113 -18.21 12.01 -8.49
N LEU A 114 -17.33 12.52 -9.36
CA LEU A 114 -16.21 11.76 -9.93
C LEU A 114 -15.52 10.94 -8.84
N ASN A 115 -15.68 9.64 -8.93
CA ASN A 115 -15.10 8.72 -8.00
C ASN A 115 -13.66 8.39 -8.46
N ARG A 116 -12.75 8.14 -7.53
CA ARG A 116 -11.37 7.72 -7.81
C ARG A 116 -11.26 6.51 -8.74
N ILE A 117 -12.30 5.69 -8.88
CA ILE A 117 -12.32 4.58 -9.84
C ILE A 117 -12.35 5.08 -11.29
N GLU A 118 -13.00 6.22 -11.56
CA GLU A 118 -13.08 6.88 -12.87
C GLU A 118 -11.73 7.42 -13.31
N TYR A 119 -10.80 7.55 -12.37
CA TYR A 119 -9.43 7.84 -12.72
C TYR A 119 -8.85 6.73 -13.59
N TYR A 120 -9.10 5.46 -13.32
CA TYR A 120 -8.45 4.33 -14.01
C TYR A 120 -9.31 3.75 -15.14
N ASP A 121 -8.64 3.43 -16.25
CA ASP A 121 -9.19 2.78 -17.43
C ASP A 121 -8.52 1.41 -17.65
N HIS A 122 -9.25 0.50 -18.30
CA HIS A 122 -8.76 -0.84 -18.60
C HIS A 122 -7.54 -0.78 -19.55
N GLY A 123 -6.52 -1.59 -19.30
CA GLY A 123 -5.29 -1.65 -20.10
C GLY A 123 -4.24 -0.62 -19.70
N GLU A 124 -4.55 0.30 -18.79
CA GLU A 124 -3.58 1.31 -18.37
C GLU A 124 -2.49 0.72 -17.48
N ARG A 125 -1.26 1.19 -17.73
CA ARG A 125 -0.12 0.89 -16.88
C ARG A 125 -0.17 1.73 -15.62
N VAL A 126 0.01 1.08 -14.48
CA VAL A 126 0.02 1.71 -13.17
C VAL A 126 1.19 1.23 -12.32
N ARG A 127 1.63 2.04 -11.36
CA ARG A 127 2.67 1.73 -10.38
C ARG A 127 2.11 1.79 -8.97
N ARG A 128 2.39 0.75 -8.20
CA ARG A 128 2.14 0.72 -6.77
C ARG A 128 3.40 1.17 -6.03
N HIS A 129 3.35 2.30 -5.35
CA HIS A 129 4.44 2.75 -4.48
C HIS A 129 4.40 2.10 -3.09
N ARG A 130 5.59 1.81 -2.55
CA ARG A 130 5.75 1.24 -1.21
C ARG A 130 5.12 2.16 -0.15
N GLY A 131 4.30 1.61 0.72
CA GLY A 131 3.67 2.36 1.82
C GLY A 131 2.53 3.29 1.41
N PHE A 132 2.15 3.33 0.13
CA PHE A 132 1.01 4.07 -0.39
C PHE A 132 -0.16 3.15 -0.72
N LYS A 133 -1.39 3.69 -0.69
CA LYS A 133 -2.62 2.91 -0.86
C LYS A 133 -3.10 2.82 -2.30
N TYR A 134 -2.94 3.89 -3.07
CA TYR A 134 -3.50 3.99 -4.40
C TYR A 134 -2.39 3.88 -5.45
N PHE A 135 -2.79 3.49 -6.66
CA PHE A 135 -1.86 3.32 -7.76
C PHE A 135 -1.59 4.66 -8.43
N GLU A 136 -0.36 4.86 -8.89
CA GLU A 136 -0.02 5.96 -9.78
C GLU A 136 -0.16 5.49 -11.22
N LYS A 137 -0.73 6.30 -12.12
CA LYS A 137 -0.65 6.02 -13.55
C LYS A 137 0.71 6.38 -14.14
N PHE A 138 1.18 5.59 -15.10
CA PHE A 138 2.35 5.95 -15.88
C PHE A 138 2.07 7.10 -16.84
N ASP A 139 0.98 6.99 -17.59
CA ASP A 139 0.51 8.03 -18.50
C ASP A 139 -0.61 8.84 -17.82
N LYS A 140 -0.37 10.15 -17.70
CA LYS A 140 -1.33 11.10 -17.10
C LYS A 140 -1.74 12.15 -18.13
N SER A 141 -1.37 11.98 -19.40
CA SER A 141 -1.82 12.80 -20.51
C SER A 141 -3.35 12.74 -20.63
N GLY A 142 -3.96 13.81 -21.14
CA GLY A 142 -5.40 13.89 -21.36
C GLY A 142 -6.31 13.93 -20.11
N LYS A 143 -5.80 13.77 -18.89
CA LYS A 143 -6.63 13.80 -17.67
C LYS A 143 -6.58 15.16 -16.99
N LEU A 144 -7.75 15.72 -16.67
CA LEU A 144 -7.91 16.99 -15.96
C LEU A 144 -7.57 16.91 -14.45
N SER A 145 -7.41 15.69 -13.93
CA SER A 145 -7.14 15.45 -12.51
C SER A 145 -6.05 14.40 -12.28
N VAL A 146 -5.40 14.49 -11.13
CA VAL A 146 -4.37 13.57 -10.64
C VAL A 146 -4.80 13.01 -9.29
N ILE A 147 -4.73 11.69 -9.14
CA ILE A 147 -5.05 11.04 -7.87
C ILE A 147 -3.89 11.21 -6.86
N CYS A 148 -4.23 11.50 -5.61
CA CYS A 148 -3.26 11.40 -4.53
C CYS A 148 -3.07 9.94 -4.13
N ILE A 149 -1.83 9.42 -4.25
CA ILE A 149 -1.52 8.02 -3.95
C ILE A 149 -1.67 7.63 -2.46
N ASP A 150 -1.72 8.61 -1.56
CA ASP A 150 -1.93 8.40 -0.12
C ASP A 150 -3.41 8.34 0.26
N CYS A 151 -4.17 9.40 -0.05
CA CYS A 151 -5.55 9.56 0.41
C CYS A 151 -6.62 9.32 -0.66
N GLY A 152 -6.23 9.15 -1.93
CA GLY A 152 -7.14 8.82 -3.04
C GLY A 152 -7.96 10.00 -3.54
N THR A 153 -7.71 11.21 -3.05
CA THR A 153 -8.39 12.42 -3.50
C THR A 153 -7.95 12.76 -4.93
N LEU A 154 -8.91 13.02 -5.81
CA LEU A 154 -8.64 13.58 -7.14
C LEU A 154 -8.38 15.08 -7.01
N ASN A 155 -7.26 15.53 -7.57
CA ASN A 155 -6.82 16.91 -7.52
C ASN A 155 -6.77 17.50 -8.92
N PRO A 156 -7.07 18.79 -9.11
CA PRO A 156 -6.82 19.46 -10.38
C PRO A 156 -5.36 19.33 -10.79
N ARG A 157 -5.13 19.09 -12.08
CA ARG A 157 -3.81 18.83 -12.66
C ARG A 157 -2.76 19.93 -12.40
N GLN A 158 -3.19 21.18 -12.20
CA GLN A 158 -2.29 22.32 -11.96
C GLN A 158 -1.73 22.34 -10.54
N ARG A 159 -2.35 21.64 -9.59
CA ARG A 159 -1.90 21.64 -8.20
C ARG A 159 -0.64 20.81 -8.03
N GLU A 160 0.27 21.29 -7.20
CA GLU A 160 1.46 20.54 -6.79
C GLU A 160 1.22 19.68 -5.56
N ARG A 161 0.25 20.05 -4.72
CA ARG A 161 -0.06 19.36 -3.47
C ARG A 161 -1.53 18.97 -3.40
N CYS A 162 -1.78 17.83 -2.77
CA CYS A 162 -3.12 17.32 -2.53
C CYS A 162 -3.93 18.29 -1.67
N ILE A 163 -5.15 18.64 -2.10
CA ILE A 163 -6.07 19.52 -1.36
C ILE A 163 -6.45 18.95 0.02
N ASN A 164 -6.40 17.63 0.16
CA ASN A 164 -6.80 16.95 1.39
C ASN A 164 -5.61 16.75 2.33
N CYS A 165 -4.58 15.99 1.91
CA CYS A 165 -3.48 15.61 2.80
C CYS A 165 -2.18 16.39 2.59
N SER A 166 -2.14 17.36 1.68
CA SER A 166 -0.97 18.18 1.35
C SER A 166 0.26 17.43 0.85
N LEU A 167 0.14 16.12 0.56
CA LEU A 167 1.19 15.35 -0.10
C LEU A 167 1.46 15.93 -1.49
N THR A 168 2.74 16.05 -1.86
CA THR A 168 3.16 16.38 -3.22
C THR A 168 2.57 15.36 -4.21
N LEU A 169 1.97 15.87 -5.28
CA LEU A 169 1.37 15.06 -6.32
C LEU A 169 2.44 14.62 -7.32
N LEU A 170 2.38 13.35 -7.74
CA LEU A 170 3.27 12.80 -8.76
C LEU A 170 2.74 13.22 -10.13
N ARG A 171 3.46 14.13 -10.77
CA ARG A 171 3.00 14.88 -11.95
C ARG A 171 3.78 14.57 -13.23
N GLU A 172 4.64 13.57 -13.19
CA GLU A 172 5.42 13.12 -14.35
C GLU A 172 4.48 12.61 -15.46
N ASN A 173 4.89 12.81 -16.72
CA ASN A 173 4.15 12.42 -17.94
C ASN A 173 2.74 12.99 -18.00
N ILE A 174 2.62 14.23 -17.56
CA ILE A 174 1.38 14.98 -17.65
C ILE A 174 1.25 15.56 -19.06
N GLU A 175 2.32 15.93 -19.77
CA GLU A 175 2.34 16.70 -21.04
C GLU A 175 1.18 16.44 -22.03
N ALA A 176 0.73 17.56 -22.63
CA ALA A 176 -0.51 17.70 -23.39
C ALA A 176 -0.45 17.04 -24.77
#